data_AF-A0A954JYH9-F1
#
_entry.id   AF-A0A954JYH9-F1
#
_cell.length_a   1.000
_cell.length_b   1.000
_cell.length_c   1.000
_cell.angle_alpha   90.00
_cell.angle_beta   90.00
_cell.angle_gamma   90.00
#
_symmetry.space_group_name_H-M   'P 1'
#
loop_
_entity.id
_entity.type
_entity.pdbx_description
1 polymer ?
#
loop_
_entity_poly.entity_id
_entity_poly.type
_entity_poly.pdbx_seq_one_letter_code
_entity_poly.pdbx_strand_id
1 'polypeptide(L)'
;MNDRRFRLHAISSALILCCAAFSWTIGSAAADETRRIRASSTSPVHPLLIRNQHGPLVRVLLEVTAPTDAAVNAITFQLDGTDDIDDVQSLTLYWTGDKEEFSTADSYGDPAQAGSSITIQGDRALQVGPNVFWLSCQLKDTADLTHKVRAVCTQIRTTHGELIPNQETQHDRHRIGVALRKHQDDGVHTYRIPALGTTSQGTLLCVYDMRRRMGRDLQEDIDIGLSRSTDGGKTWEPVRVIMDMGEYGGLPQEENGCSDPGLIIDKETGEIFCFALWMNGKPGKHQWVDDGSEPGFEIGRTAQFMMVRSTDDGRTWSEPENMTRKLKQESWWLLAPSPQQGIQLADGTLVMPVQGRIGRGRLATFATLMISRDHGKTWSVGQPGYSGGNECQAAILSDNSIMLNIRNDHERFRAIVVTKDLGQTWHSHPTSQNTLIEPNCNGSLIRVKYAQAGVEKQALLFANPHTQKGRTHHTLQISFDDGQSWPSSHHLLLDEGRGAGYPSITQIDAEHIGIVYEGSQAHLVFEKIALAELLNSVHN
;
A
#
# COMPACT_ATOMS: atom_id res chain seq x y z
N MET A 1 27.65 8.87 122.16
CA MET A 1 27.96 7.83 121.17
C MET A 1 27.97 8.48 119.79
N ASN A 2 29.16 8.48 119.17
CA ASN A 2 29.57 8.77 117.78
C ASN A 2 28.80 9.85 116.98
N ASP A 3 29.33 11.05 116.72
CA ASP A 3 30.54 11.50 115.99
C ASP A 3 30.32 11.72 114.47
N ARG A 4 30.71 12.93 114.04
CA ARG A 4 31.07 13.44 112.68
C ARG A 4 30.03 13.95 111.65
N ARG A 5 30.08 15.30 111.54
CA ARG A 5 30.36 16.18 110.37
C ARG A 5 29.47 16.10 109.10
N PHE A 6 28.83 17.25 108.84
CA PHE A 6 28.36 17.73 107.54
C PHE A 6 29.51 18.03 106.56
N ARG A 7 29.31 17.75 105.26
CA ARG A 7 29.60 18.67 104.15
C ARG A 7 28.82 18.29 102.87
N LEU A 8 28.31 19.34 102.20
CA LEU A 8 27.43 19.40 101.03
C LEU A 8 27.88 18.55 99.83
N HIS A 9 26.92 18.11 98.99
CA HIS A 9 27.04 17.98 97.53
C HIS A 9 25.70 18.27 96.81
N ALA A 10 25.82 18.77 95.57
CA ALA A 10 24.81 19.38 94.72
C ALA A 10 23.73 18.42 94.16
N ILE A 11 22.55 18.99 93.81
CA ILE A 11 21.44 18.30 93.13
C ILE A 11 21.47 18.67 91.64
N SER A 12 21.46 17.66 90.77
CA SER A 12 21.18 17.76 89.33
C SER A 12 19.72 17.38 89.05
N SER A 13 19.05 18.14 88.19
CA SER A 13 17.68 17.89 87.74
C SER A 13 17.68 17.09 86.42
N ALA A 14 16.89 16.02 86.37
CA ALA A 14 16.69 15.17 85.19
C ALA A 14 15.62 15.75 84.25
N LEU A 15 15.86 15.67 82.94
CA LEU A 15 14.87 15.89 81.89
C LEU A 15 14.67 14.57 81.12
N ILE A 16 13.41 14.16 80.98
CA ILE A 16 12.97 12.99 80.21
C ILE A 16 12.87 13.39 78.74
N LEU A 17 13.44 12.58 77.83
CA LEU A 17 13.20 12.68 76.39
C LEU A 17 12.70 11.34 75.84
N CYS A 18 11.55 11.38 75.16
CA CYS A 18 10.95 10.27 74.43
C CYS A 18 11.78 9.92 73.18
N CYS A 19 12.01 8.63 72.95
CA CYS A 19 12.53 8.11 71.67
C CYS A 19 11.39 7.87 70.69
N ALA A 20 11.40 8.57 69.55
CA ALA A 20 10.65 8.20 68.36
C ALA A 20 11.63 7.53 67.38
N ALA A 21 11.37 6.27 67.02
CA ALA A 21 12.11 5.55 66.00
C ALA A 21 11.64 6.01 64.61
N PHE A 22 12.52 6.65 63.85
CA PHE A 22 12.31 6.94 62.43
C PHE A 22 12.77 5.74 61.60
N SER A 23 11.83 4.98 61.05
CA SER A 23 12.07 4.08 59.93
C SER A 23 12.30 4.92 58.67
N TRP A 24 13.52 4.92 58.14
CA TRP A 24 13.82 5.51 56.84
C TRP A 24 13.20 4.64 55.74
N THR A 25 12.17 5.16 55.09
CA THR A 25 11.58 4.59 53.88
C THR A 25 12.52 4.81 52.69
N ILE A 26 13.00 3.73 52.06
CA ILE A 26 13.76 3.72 50.78
C ILE A 26 12.78 3.98 49.59
N GLY A 27 11.83 4.90 49.75
CA GLY A 27 10.68 5.05 48.84
C GLY A 27 10.69 6.29 47.94
N SER A 28 11.63 7.23 48.11
CA SER A 28 11.51 8.55 47.45
C SER A 28 12.43 8.78 46.24
N ALA A 29 13.60 8.15 46.16
CA ALA A 29 14.55 8.39 45.06
C ALA A 29 14.15 7.68 43.76
N ALA A 30 13.73 6.40 43.83
CA ALA A 30 13.25 5.65 42.67
C ALA A 30 11.98 6.26 42.05
N ALA A 31 11.08 6.78 42.88
CA ALA A 31 9.85 7.43 42.44
C ALA A 31 10.08 8.79 41.73
N ASP A 32 11.19 9.48 42.03
CA ASP A 32 11.54 10.78 41.44
C ASP A 32 12.33 10.62 40.13
N GLU A 33 13.08 9.52 39.98
CA GLU A 33 13.76 9.11 38.74
C GLU A 33 12.76 8.67 37.65
N THR A 34 11.73 7.88 37.99
CA THR A 34 10.66 7.48 37.05
C THR A 34 9.85 8.67 36.51
N ARG A 35 9.86 9.83 37.17
CA ARG A 35 9.22 11.06 36.66
C ARG A 35 9.99 11.71 35.50
N ARG A 36 11.26 11.34 35.32
CA ARG A 36 12.15 11.92 34.29
C ARG A 36 12.02 11.23 32.94
N ILE A 37 11.48 10.01 32.92
CA ILE A 37 11.31 9.18 31.72
C ILE A 37 9.81 9.06 31.42
N ARG A 38 9.40 9.53 30.25
CA ARG A 38 8.04 9.33 29.75
C ARG A 38 8.07 8.25 28.68
N ALA A 39 7.25 7.22 28.88
CA ALA A 39 7.14 6.12 27.93
C ALA A 39 5.85 6.25 27.12
N SER A 40 5.94 6.10 25.81
CA SER A 40 4.79 5.93 24.94
C SER A 40 5.02 4.85 23.89
N SER A 41 3.94 4.39 23.28
CA SER A 41 3.99 3.44 22.17
C SER A 41 2.98 3.79 21.09
N THR A 42 3.37 3.51 19.85
CA THR A 42 2.64 3.83 18.62
C THR A 42 2.72 2.62 17.70
N SER A 43 1.61 2.19 17.12
CA SER A 43 1.60 1.15 16.06
C SER A 43 1.26 1.82 14.73
N PRO A 44 2.16 1.78 13.72
CA PRO A 44 1.89 2.39 12.42
C PRO A 44 0.83 1.61 11.64
N VAL A 45 0.17 2.25 10.67
CA VAL A 45 -0.76 1.55 9.77
C VAL A 45 -0.04 1.14 8.49
N HIS A 46 0.39 -0.11 8.39
CA HIS A 46 0.84 -0.75 7.15
C HIS A 46 0.68 -2.27 7.26
N PRO A 47 0.63 -3.01 6.13
CA PRO A 47 0.58 -4.46 6.18
C PRO A 47 1.93 -5.04 6.65
N LEU A 48 1.86 -6.18 7.32
CA LEU A 48 3.00 -7.09 7.49
C LEU A 48 3.05 -8.00 6.28
N LEU A 49 4.21 -8.12 5.65
CA LEU A 49 4.32 -8.80 4.37
C LEU A 49 5.05 -10.13 4.49
N ILE A 50 4.41 -11.20 4.04
CA ILE A 50 5.07 -12.45 3.70
C ILE A 50 6.20 -12.14 2.70
N ARG A 51 7.33 -12.84 2.84
CA ARG A 51 8.63 -12.61 2.17
C ARG A 51 9.46 -11.43 2.70
N ASN A 52 8.96 -10.61 3.62
CA ASN A 52 9.79 -9.63 4.33
C ASN A 52 10.35 -10.27 5.62
N GLN A 53 11.65 -10.06 5.87
CA GLN A 53 12.30 -10.51 7.11
C GLN A 53 11.97 -9.61 8.30
N HIS A 54 11.50 -8.39 8.03
CA HIS A 54 11.22 -7.37 9.03
C HIS A 54 9.94 -6.63 8.66
N GLY A 55 8.98 -6.60 9.59
CA GLY A 55 7.75 -5.82 9.50
C GLY A 55 7.58 -5.02 10.78
N PRO A 56 7.83 -3.69 10.77
CA PRO A 56 7.66 -2.86 11.96
C PRO A 56 6.25 -2.97 12.51
N LEU A 57 6.12 -3.27 13.81
CA LEU A 57 4.83 -3.57 14.43
C LEU A 57 4.48 -2.54 15.50
N VAL A 58 5.42 -2.25 16.41
CA VAL A 58 5.22 -1.28 17.50
C VAL A 58 6.48 -0.45 17.67
N ARG A 59 6.33 0.86 17.66
CA ARG A 59 7.34 1.80 18.14
C ARG A 59 7.14 2.06 19.62
N VAL A 60 8.22 2.04 20.39
CA VAL A 60 8.26 2.43 21.80
C VAL A 60 9.22 3.62 21.92
N LEU A 61 8.73 4.73 22.46
CA LEU A 61 9.50 5.94 22.71
C LEU A 61 9.69 6.12 24.22
N LEU A 62 10.94 6.29 24.64
CA LEU A 62 11.30 6.73 25.97
C LEU A 62 11.90 8.14 25.88
N GLU A 63 11.13 9.14 26.30
CA GLU A 63 11.57 10.53 26.36
C GLU A 63 12.19 10.83 27.72
N VAL A 64 13.49 11.16 27.73
CA VAL A 64 14.29 11.35 28.93
C VAL A 64 14.61 12.84 29.10
N THR A 65 14.01 13.46 30.12
CA THR A 65 14.02 14.92 30.27
C THR A 65 15.27 15.50 30.96
N ALA A 66 16.08 14.66 31.60
CA ALA A 66 17.30 15.06 32.31
C ALA A 66 18.29 13.89 32.39
N PRO A 67 19.60 14.13 32.62
CA PRO A 67 20.58 13.06 32.76
C PRO A 67 20.16 12.00 33.79
N THR A 68 20.37 10.74 33.44
CA THR A 68 20.07 9.56 34.27
C THR A 68 21.08 8.46 33.92
N ASP A 69 21.37 7.59 34.88
CA ASP A 69 22.10 6.33 34.70
C ASP A 69 21.15 5.14 34.49
N ALA A 70 19.85 5.40 34.25
CA ALA A 70 18.88 4.39 33.92
C ALA A 70 19.24 3.65 32.62
N ALA A 71 19.07 2.33 32.64
CA ALA A 71 19.17 1.47 31.46
C ALA A 71 17.89 0.64 31.32
N VAL A 72 17.47 0.37 30.07
CA VAL A 72 16.37 -0.54 29.77
C VAL A 72 16.89 -1.97 29.83
N ASN A 73 16.29 -2.79 30.70
CA ASN A 73 16.66 -4.20 30.89
C ASN A 73 15.71 -5.18 30.21
N ALA A 74 14.45 -4.80 30.03
CA ALA A 74 13.49 -5.62 29.29
C ALA A 74 12.31 -4.80 28.77
N ILE A 75 11.73 -5.24 27.67
CA ILE A 75 10.44 -4.72 27.16
C ILE A 75 9.50 -5.89 26.92
N THR A 76 8.28 -5.78 27.45
CA THR A 76 7.23 -6.81 27.36
C THR A 76 6.11 -6.36 26.44
N PHE A 77 5.71 -7.25 25.54
CA PHE A 77 4.59 -7.04 24.62
C PHE A 77 3.53 -8.13 24.80
N GLN A 78 2.26 -7.73 24.73
CA GLN A 78 1.11 -8.64 24.63
C GLN A 78 0.64 -8.70 23.18
N LEU A 79 0.32 -9.91 22.71
CA LEU A 79 -0.14 -10.18 21.35
C LEU A 79 -1.62 -10.61 21.29
N ASP A 80 -2.36 -10.48 22.40
CA ASP A 80 -3.80 -10.71 22.44
C ASP A 80 -4.51 -9.97 21.29
N GLY A 81 -5.38 -10.65 20.55
CA GLY A 81 -6.07 -10.10 19.37
C GLY A 81 -5.32 -10.27 18.04
N THR A 82 -4.15 -10.91 18.04
CA THR A 82 -3.63 -11.61 16.85
C THR A 82 -4.58 -12.76 16.53
N ASP A 83 -5.00 -12.90 15.27
CA ASP A 83 -5.98 -13.92 14.88
C ASP A 83 -5.40 -15.34 15.04
N ASP A 84 -4.15 -15.54 14.60
CA ASP A 84 -3.40 -16.77 14.82
C ASP A 84 -1.92 -16.47 15.11
N ILE A 85 -1.45 -16.87 16.30
CA ILE A 85 -0.04 -16.67 16.69
C ILE A 85 0.90 -17.55 15.86
N ASP A 86 0.40 -18.64 15.29
CA ASP A 86 1.17 -19.52 14.42
C ASP A 86 1.48 -18.89 13.07
N ASP A 87 0.89 -17.76 12.70
CA ASP A 87 1.30 -16.99 11.52
C ASP A 87 2.65 -16.28 11.74
N VAL A 88 3.04 -16.03 12.98
CA VAL A 88 4.26 -15.29 13.33
C VAL A 88 5.44 -16.26 13.46
N GLN A 89 6.51 -15.98 12.73
CA GLN A 89 7.75 -16.77 12.78
C GLN A 89 8.67 -16.30 13.91
N SER A 90 8.89 -14.99 14.03
CA SER A 90 9.75 -14.43 15.08
C SER A 90 9.43 -12.95 15.33
N LEU A 91 9.81 -12.48 16.52
CA LEU A 91 9.69 -11.09 16.94
C LEU A 91 11.06 -10.60 17.41
N THR A 92 11.55 -9.52 16.82
CA THR A 92 12.87 -8.95 17.15
C THR A 92 12.71 -7.49 17.53
N LEU A 93 13.34 -7.07 18.62
CA LEU A 93 13.37 -5.67 19.03
C LEU A 93 14.62 -4.99 18.48
N TYR A 94 14.48 -3.78 17.97
CA TYR A 94 15.58 -2.95 17.49
C TYR A 94 15.62 -1.63 18.27
N TRP A 95 16.81 -1.04 18.39
CA TRP A 95 17.00 0.29 18.96
C TRP A 95 17.53 1.23 17.88
N THR A 96 16.88 2.38 17.70
CA THR A 96 17.21 3.35 16.65
C THR A 96 17.80 4.65 17.19
N GLY A 97 18.15 4.68 18.48
CA GLY A 97 18.68 5.87 19.14
C GLY A 97 17.60 6.95 19.25
N ASP A 98 17.89 8.13 18.73
CA ASP A 98 16.99 9.29 18.69
C ASP A 98 16.11 9.34 17.43
N LYS A 99 16.31 8.41 16.49
CA LYS A 99 15.61 8.38 15.20
C LYS A 99 14.27 7.66 15.31
N GLU A 100 13.23 8.30 14.79
CA GLU A 100 11.90 7.72 14.75
C GLU A 100 11.77 6.65 13.66
N GLU A 101 12.54 6.73 12.57
CA GLU A 101 12.47 5.78 11.47
C GLU A 101 13.00 4.40 11.88
N PHE A 102 12.31 3.35 11.42
CA PHE A 102 12.73 1.98 11.64
C PHE A 102 14.10 1.69 10.98
N SER A 103 14.95 0.96 11.70
CA SER A 103 16.23 0.46 11.20
C SER A 103 16.57 -0.86 11.88
N THR A 104 17.25 -1.73 11.14
CA THR A 104 17.68 -3.06 11.62
C THR A 104 19.15 -3.09 12.06
N ALA A 105 19.80 -1.92 12.13
CA ALA A 105 21.24 -1.82 12.37
C ALA A 105 21.68 -2.22 13.78
N ASP A 106 20.83 -2.05 14.79
CA ASP A 106 21.13 -2.38 16.19
C ASP A 106 19.96 -3.16 16.81
N SER A 107 20.14 -4.48 16.94
CA SER A 107 19.19 -5.36 17.62
C SER A 107 19.28 -5.21 19.14
N TYR A 108 18.14 -5.11 19.80
CA TYR A 108 18.02 -5.14 21.24
C TYR A 108 17.62 -6.55 21.69
N GLY A 109 18.56 -7.27 22.31
CA GLY A 109 18.32 -8.62 22.82
C GLY A 109 18.23 -9.69 21.73
N ASP A 110 17.86 -10.90 22.16
CA ASP A 110 17.66 -12.04 21.26
C ASP A 110 16.22 -12.04 20.67
N PRO A 111 16.03 -12.53 19.43
CA PRO A 111 14.70 -12.73 18.86
C PRO A 111 13.83 -13.65 19.73
N ALA A 112 12.58 -13.24 19.94
CA ALA A 112 11.58 -14.01 20.66
C ALA A 112 10.76 -14.89 19.70
N GLN A 113 10.41 -16.09 20.17
CA GLN A 113 9.33 -16.88 19.55
C GLN A 113 7.99 -16.25 19.90
N ALA A 114 7.04 -16.32 18.96
CA ALA A 114 5.72 -15.76 19.17
C ALA A 114 4.96 -16.54 20.26
N GLY A 115 4.25 -15.79 21.10
CA GLY A 115 3.38 -16.27 22.16
C GLY A 115 2.43 -15.16 22.56
N SER A 116 1.45 -15.46 23.43
CA SER A 116 0.49 -14.43 23.88
C SER A 116 1.17 -13.25 24.56
N SER A 117 2.29 -13.50 25.25
CA SER A 117 3.14 -12.50 25.87
C SER A 117 4.59 -12.82 25.56
N ILE A 118 5.36 -11.81 25.17
CA ILE A 118 6.80 -11.91 25.00
C ILE A 118 7.53 -10.86 25.83
N THR A 119 8.69 -11.21 26.36
CA THR A 119 9.59 -10.27 27.05
C THR A 119 10.96 -10.41 26.43
N ILE A 120 11.45 -9.32 25.84
CA ILE A 120 12.78 -9.26 25.22
C ILE A 120 13.70 -8.58 26.22
N GLN A 121 14.75 -9.29 26.65
CA GLN A 121 15.75 -8.80 27.60
C GLN A 121 16.92 -8.16 26.87
N GLY A 122 17.51 -7.14 27.48
CA GLY A 122 18.72 -6.50 27.00
C GLY A 122 19.34 -5.61 28.07
N ASP A 123 20.28 -4.78 27.67
CA ASP A 123 20.87 -3.78 28.54
C ASP A 123 21.25 -2.56 27.69
N ARG A 124 20.47 -1.48 27.82
CA ARG A 124 20.68 -0.27 27.02
C ARG A 124 20.55 0.97 27.89
N ALA A 125 21.68 1.63 28.14
CA ALA A 125 21.71 2.92 28.82
C ALA A 125 20.89 3.96 28.06
N LEU A 126 20.09 4.72 28.79
CA LEU A 126 19.26 5.79 28.23
C LEU A 126 20.06 7.08 28.06
N GLN A 127 19.78 7.80 26.99
CA GLN A 127 20.35 9.12 26.72
C GLN A 127 19.30 10.21 26.97
N VAL A 128 19.74 11.43 27.28
CA VAL A 128 18.83 12.59 27.36
C VAL A 128 18.21 12.83 25.99
N GLY A 129 16.89 13.03 25.95
CA GLY A 129 16.10 13.11 24.72
C GLY A 129 15.40 11.80 24.38
N PRO A 130 15.04 11.59 23.10
CA PRO A 130 14.31 10.41 22.66
C PRO A 130 15.21 9.17 22.60
N ASN A 131 14.69 8.06 23.08
CA ASN A 131 15.26 6.73 22.93
C ASN A 131 14.19 5.83 22.31
N VAL A 132 14.39 5.42 21.07
CA VAL A 132 13.38 4.77 20.24
C VAL A 132 13.71 3.28 20.07
N PHE A 133 12.70 2.45 20.31
CA PHE A 133 12.73 1.02 20.08
C PHE A 133 11.63 0.62 19.11
N TRP A 134 11.87 -0.43 18.33
CA TRP A 134 10.92 -0.95 17.35
C TRP A 134 10.80 -2.46 17.47
N LEU A 135 9.60 -2.95 17.80
CA LEU A 135 9.26 -4.35 17.67
C LEU A 135 9.01 -4.63 16.19
N SER A 136 9.72 -5.61 15.63
CA SER A 136 9.59 -6.06 14.26
C SER A 136 9.08 -7.51 14.24
N CYS A 137 8.14 -7.79 13.35
CA CYS A 137 7.53 -9.09 13.13
C CYS A 137 8.04 -9.70 11.82
N GLN A 138 8.43 -10.97 11.89
CA GLN A 138 8.60 -11.82 10.72
C GLN A 138 7.45 -12.82 10.66
N LEU A 139 6.75 -12.88 9.54
CA LEU A 139 5.68 -13.84 9.29
C LEU A 139 6.24 -15.16 8.75
N LYS A 140 5.52 -16.26 8.96
CA LYS A 140 5.75 -17.52 8.24
C LYS A 140 5.26 -17.39 6.80
N ASP A 141 5.87 -18.13 5.88
CA ASP A 141 5.45 -18.18 4.48
C ASP A 141 4.04 -18.76 4.28
N THR A 142 3.52 -19.47 5.28
CA THR A 142 2.19 -20.10 5.27
C THR A 142 1.10 -19.25 5.96
N ALA A 143 1.43 -18.03 6.40
CA ALA A 143 0.49 -17.20 7.14
C ALA A 143 -0.79 -16.91 6.34
N ASP A 144 -1.95 -16.87 7.00
CA ASP A 144 -3.21 -16.61 6.30
C ASP A 144 -3.40 -15.12 6.00
N LEU A 145 -3.63 -14.77 4.74
CA LEU A 145 -3.81 -13.38 4.30
C LEU A 145 -5.06 -12.69 4.87
N THR A 146 -6.01 -13.45 5.44
CA THR A 146 -7.21 -12.90 6.08
C THR A 146 -6.99 -12.58 7.56
N HIS A 147 -5.90 -13.07 8.15
CA HIS A 147 -5.56 -12.84 9.55
C HIS A 147 -4.88 -11.48 9.74
N LYS A 148 -4.89 -11.01 10.99
CA LYS A 148 -4.22 -9.81 11.45
C LYS A 148 -3.34 -10.09 12.67
N VAL A 149 -2.22 -9.39 12.75
CA VAL A 149 -1.29 -9.46 13.88
C VAL A 149 -1.41 -8.21 14.75
N ARG A 150 -1.47 -8.40 16.06
CA ARG A 150 -1.54 -7.34 17.06
C ARG A 150 -0.38 -7.45 18.04
N ALA A 151 0.17 -6.31 18.43
CA ALA A 151 1.03 -6.24 19.60
C ALA A 151 0.84 -4.90 20.34
N VAL A 152 0.95 -4.94 21.66
CA VAL A 152 0.93 -3.77 22.53
C VAL A 152 2.08 -3.87 23.52
N CYS A 153 2.87 -2.80 23.65
CA CYS A 153 3.87 -2.71 24.69
C CYS A 153 3.19 -2.48 26.03
N THR A 154 3.31 -3.41 26.98
CA THR A 154 2.60 -3.31 28.27
C THR A 154 3.52 -2.94 29.42
N GLN A 155 4.83 -3.15 29.27
CA GLN A 155 5.79 -2.91 30.34
C GLN A 155 7.20 -2.70 29.80
N ILE A 156 7.92 -1.76 30.39
CA ILE A 156 9.33 -1.49 30.14
C ILE A 156 10.03 -1.53 31.49
N ARG A 157 10.95 -2.49 31.68
CA ARG A 157 11.75 -2.59 32.89
C ARG A 157 13.05 -1.84 32.71
N THR A 158 13.33 -0.93 33.63
CA THR A 158 14.61 -0.22 33.72
C THR A 158 15.33 -0.57 35.01
N THR A 159 16.61 -0.20 35.11
CA THR A 159 17.39 -0.30 36.35
C THR A 159 16.77 0.49 37.51
N HIS A 160 15.92 1.47 37.22
CA HIS A 160 15.27 2.35 38.21
C HIS A 160 13.80 2.02 38.49
N GLY A 161 13.27 0.95 37.89
CA GLY A 161 11.90 0.50 38.08
C GLY A 161 11.18 0.25 36.77
N GLU A 162 9.88 -0.02 36.88
CA GLU A 162 9.04 -0.37 35.74
C GLU A 162 8.25 0.84 35.25
N LEU A 163 8.15 0.96 33.93
CA LEU A 163 7.37 1.97 33.23
C LEU A 163 6.24 1.28 32.45
N ILE A 164 5.07 1.90 32.44
CA ILE A 164 3.95 1.49 31.60
C ILE A 164 3.82 2.55 30.51
N PRO A 165 4.02 2.21 29.23
CA PRO A 165 3.92 3.19 28.15
C PRO A 165 2.46 3.61 27.94
N ASN A 166 2.26 4.90 27.66
CA ASN A 166 0.98 5.38 27.17
C ASN A 166 0.81 4.93 25.70
N GLN A 167 -0.29 4.28 25.37
CA GLN A 167 -0.61 3.91 23.99
C GLN A 167 -1.21 5.13 23.27
N GLU A 168 -0.54 5.61 22.23
CA GLU A 168 -0.94 6.83 21.50
C GLU A 168 -1.85 6.56 20.31
N THR A 169 -1.85 5.34 19.75
CA THR A 169 -2.67 4.96 18.59
C THR A 169 -3.78 3.99 18.97
N GLN A 170 -4.94 4.17 18.33
CA GLN A 170 -6.08 3.24 18.40
C GLN A 170 -5.95 2.07 17.42
N HIS A 171 -5.15 2.22 16.37
CA HIS A 171 -4.84 1.12 15.46
C HIS A 171 -3.75 0.25 16.08
N ASP A 172 -4.04 -1.02 16.32
CA ASP A 172 -3.08 -1.98 16.86
C ASP A 172 -3.11 -3.34 16.15
N ARG A 173 -3.84 -3.48 15.03
CA ARG A 173 -3.95 -4.73 14.26
C ARG A 173 -3.46 -4.54 12.82
N HIS A 174 -2.38 -5.19 12.46
CA HIS A 174 -1.79 -5.13 11.13
C HIS A 174 -2.34 -6.24 10.25
N ARG A 175 -2.73 -5.91 9.02
CA ARG A 175 -3.11 -6.89 8.00
C ARG A 175 -1.90 -7.69 7.57
N ILE A 176 -2.13 -8.94 7.16
CA ILE A 176 -1.14 -9.76 6.48
C ILE A 176 -1.32 -9.60 4.97
N GLY A 177 -0.21 -9.31 4.29
CA GLY A 177 -0.13 -9.25 2.83
C GLY A 177 1.06 -10.03 2.30
N VAL A 178 1.27 -9.95 0.99
CA VAL A 178 2.44 -10.50 0.31
C VAL A 178 3.25 -9.34 -0.25
N ALA A 179 4.56 -9.32 0.00
CA ALA A 179 5.48 -8.50 -0.78
C ALA A 179 5.55 -9.12 -2.18
N LEU A 180 4.59 -8.78 -3.05
CA LEU A 180 4.41 -9.42 -4.34
C LEU A 180 5.67 -9.28 -5.18
N ARG A 181 6.25 -8.06 -5.26
CA ARG A 181 7.57 -7.80 -5.85
C ARG A 181 8.37 -6.83 -4.98
N LYS A 182 9.66 -7.11 -4.81
CA LYS A 182 10.62 -6.29 -4.06
C LYS A 182 11.70 -5.72 -4.99
N HIS A 183 12.48 -4.77 -4.49
CA HIS A 183 13.70 -4.33 -5.17
C HIS A 183 14.63 -5.52 -5.40
N GLN A 184 15.17 -5.66 -6.61
CA GLN A 184 16.11 -6.71 -7.02
C GLN A 184 15.57 -8.14 -7.03
N ASP A 185 14.25 -8.35 -6.86
CA ASP A 185 13.66 -9.62 -7.24
C ASP A 185 13.99 -9.89 -8.73
N ASP A 186 14.36 -11.13 -9.07
CA ASP A 186 14.66 -11.58 -10.44
C ASP A 186 15.68 -10.71 -11.22
N GLY A 187 16.56 -9.99 -10.50
CA GLY A 187 17.54 -9.07 -11.09
C GLY A 187 16.93 -7.78 -11.66
N VAL A 188 15.69 -7.44 -11.28
CA VAL A 188 14.98 -6.23 -11.72
C VAL A 188 15.10 -5.14 -10.68
N HIS A 189 15.58 -3.97 -11.10
CA HIS A 189 15.74 -2.83 -10.21
C HIS A 189 14.40 -2.38 -9.61
N THR A 190 13.36 -2.13 -10.39
CA THR A 190 12.07 -1.64 -9.87
C THR A 190 10.87 -2.28 -10.57
N TYR A 191 9.83 -2.58 -9.80
CA TYR A 191 8.54 -3.01 -10.33
C TYR A 191 7.51 -1.92 -10.10
N ARG A 192 6.70 -1.58 -11.10
CA ARG A 192 5.70 -0.50 -11.02
C ARG A 192 4.47 -0.78 -11.87
N ILE A 193 3.45 0.06 -11.72
CA ILE A 193 2.27 0.14 -12.59
C ILE A 193 1.47 -1.17 -12.61
N PRO A 194 0.94 -1.63 -11.47
CA PRO A 194 0.18 -2.88 -11.43
C PRO A 194 -1.17 -2.74 -12.14
N ALA A 195 -1.57 -3.76 -12.88
CA ALA A 195 -2.94 -4.03 -13.28
C ALA A 195 -3.32 -5.46 -12.89
N LEU A 196 -4.32 -5.59 -12.02
CA LEU A 196 -4.75 -6.85 -11.42
C LEU A 196 -6.12 -7.27 -11.98
N GLY A 197 -6.27 -8.52 -12.37
CA GLY A 197 -7.57 -9.09 -12.72
C GLY A 197 -7.76 -10.54 -12.28
N THR A 198 -9.03 -10.95 -12.18
CA THR A 198 -9.44 -12.30 -11.82
C THR A 198 -10.12 -12.98 -13.02
N THR A 199 -9.61 -14.14 -13.42
CA THR A 199 -10.17 -14.91 -14.54
C THR A 199 -11.47 -15.61 -14.14
N SER A 200 -12.20 -16.15 -15.12
CA SER A 200 -13.39 -16.97 -14.86
C SER A 200 -13.08 -18.26 -14.07
N GLN A 201 -11.81 -18.68 -14.01
CA GLN A 201 -11.34 -19.82 -13.22
C GLN A 201 -10.94 -19.43 -11.79
N GLY A 202 -11.02 -18.15 -11.41
CA GLY A 202 -10.57 -17.64 -10.11
C GLY A 202 -9.07 -17.38 -10.04
N THR A 203 -8.35 -17.50 -11.17
CA THR A 203 -6.91 -17.19 -11.24
C THR A 203 -6.70 -15.69 -11.15
N LEU A 204 -5.78 -15.25 -10.30
CA LEU A 204 -5.32 -13.86 -10.25
C LEU A 204 -4.16 -13.65 -11.20
N LEU A 205 -4.26 -12.59 -12.00
CA LEU A 205 -3.22 -12.14 -12.93
C LEU A 205 -2.87 -10.70 -12.60
N CYS A 206 -1.64 -10.46 -12.16
CA CYS A 206 -1.10 -9.13 -11.93
C CYS A 206 0.00 -8.86 -12.94
N VAL A 207 -0.24 -7.93 -13.87
CA VAL A 207 0.75 -7.43 -14.81
C VAL A 207 1.34 -6.12 -14.33
N TYR A 208 2.61 -5.85 -14.65
CA TYR A 208 3.34 -4.68 -14.17
C TYR A 208 4.60 -4.40 -15.01
N ASP A 209 5.12 -3.19 -14.92
CA ASP A 209 6.45 -2.84 -15.41
C ASP A 209 7.51 -3.64 -14.63
N MET A 210 8.45 -4.24 -15.36
CA MET A 210 9.74 -4.74 -14.86
C MET A 210 10.83 -3.79 -15.33
N ARG A 211 11.10 -2.74 -14.55
CA ARG A 211 12.12 -1.71 -14.87
C ARG A 211 13.49 -2.26 -14.49
N ARG A 212 14.20 -2.81 -15.48
CA ARG A 212 15.35 -3.69 -15.29
C ARG A 212 16.50 -3.00 -14.57
N ARG A 213 16.88 -1.78 -15.00
CA ARG A 213 18.12 -1.15 -14.55
C ARG A 213 17.92 -0.02 -13.56
N MET A 214 16.82 0.73 -13.66
CA MET A 214 16.50 1.83 -12.74
C MET A 214 15.00 2.12 -12.62
N GLY A 215 14.59 2.85 -11.58
CA GLY A 215 13.18 3.14 -11.29
C GLY A 215 12.48 4.18 -12.18
N ARG A 216 13.10 4.59 -13.28
CA ARG A 216 12.60 5.65 -14.17
C ARG A 216 11.43 5.13 -15.04
N ASP A 217 10.51 6.02 -15.42
CA ASP A 217 9.52 5.72 -16.47
C ASP A 217 10.21 5.58 -17.85
N LEU A 218 9.46 5.17 -18.88
CA LEU A 218 9.95 5.17 -20.27
C LEU A 218 10.62 6.50 -20.63
N GLN A 219 11.60 6.53 -21.53
CA GLN A 219 12.28 5.40 -22.16
C GLN A 219 13.33 4.79 -21.22
N GLU A 220 13.35 3.45 -21.14
CA GLU A 220 14.32 2.62 -20.43
C GLU A 220 14.10 1.13 -20.79
N ASP A 221 14.93 0.24 -20.25
CA ASP A 221 14.81 -1.21 -20.31
C ASP A 221 13.67 -1.64 -19.36
N ILE A 222 12.48 -1.73 -19.93
CA ILE A 222 11.24 -2.04 -19.23
C ILE A 222 10.49 -3.13 -20.00
N ASP A 223 10.18 -4.23 -19.32
CA ASP A 223 9.31 -5.28 -19.84
C ASP A 223 7.96 -5.27 -19.13
N ILE A 224 6.97 -5.94 -19.70
CA ILE A 224 5.74 -6.29 -18.97
C ILE A 224 5.90 -7.67 -18.34
N GLY A 225 5.93 -7.69 -17.01
CA GLY A 225 5.91 -8.89 -16.20
C GLY A 225 4.50 -9.35 -15.84
N LEU A 226 4.36 -10.63 -15.52
CA LEU A 226 3.16 -11.25 -14.99
C LEU A 226 3.49 -12.08 -13.75
N SER A 227 2.79 -11.79 -12.65
CA SER A 227 2.59 -12.71 -11.53
C SER A 227 1.22 -13.36 -11.64
N ARG A 228 1.17 -14.70 -11.55
CA ARG A 228 -0.04 -15.51 -11.65
C ARG A 228 -0.26 -16.31 -10.37
N SER A 229 -1.48 -16.31 -9.82
CA SER A 229 -1.85 -17.09 -8.63
C SER A 229 -3.15 -17.85 -8.86
N THR A 230 -3.24 -19.07 -8.34
CA THR A 230 -4.43 -19.96 -8.46
C THR A 230 -5.07 -20.29 -7.11
N ASP A 231 -4.61 -19.67 -6.03
CA ASP A 231 -5.03 -19.95 -4.65
C ASP A 231 -5.49 -18.67 -3.93
N GLY A 232 -6.00 -17.70 -4.69
CA GLY A 232 -6.48 -16.42 -4.16
C GLY A 232 -5.36 -15.48 -3.70
N GLY A 233 -4.14 -15.67 -4.21
CA GLY A 233 -2.99 -14.80 -3.97
C GLY A 233 -2.11 -15.21 -2.79
N LYS A 234 -2.35 -16.40 -2.20
CA LYS A 234 -1.51 -16.96 -1.13
C LYS A 234 -0.12 -17.30 -1.66
N THR A 235 -0.05 -17.96 -2.82
CA THR A 235 1.19 -18.21 -3.54
C THR A 235 1.12 -17.68 -4.97
N TRP A 236 2.28 -17.34 -5.51
CA TRP A 236 2.43 -16.81 -6.86
C TRP A 236 3.47 -17.62 -7.61
N GLU A 237 3.17 -17.97 -8.85
CA GLU A 237 4.09 -18.67 -9.74
C GLU A 237 5.33 -17.81 -10.03
N PRO A 238 6.44 -18.42 -10.51
CA PRO A 238 7.57 -17.66 -11.03
C PRO A 238 7.13 -16.61 -12.05
N VAL A 239 7.75 -15.43 -11.98
CA VAL A 239 7.42 -14.31 -12.87
C VAL A 239 7.61 -14.71 -14.33
N ARG A 240 6.72 -14.24 -15.20
CA ARG A 240 6.83 -14.37 -16.65
C ARG A 240 6.98 -13.00 -17.28
N VAL A 241 7.86 -12.88 -18.27
CA VAL A 241 7.87 -11.72 -19.17
C VAL A 241 6.87 -12.01 -20.28
N ILE A 242 5.85 -11.16 -20.40
CA ILE A 242 4.75 -11.36 -21.37
C ILE A 242 4.81 -10.37 -22.53
N MET A 243 5.60 -9.30 -22.40
CA MET A 243 5.89 -8.36 -23.49
C MET A 243 7.29 -7.78 -23.29
N ASP A 244 8.16 -8.07 -24.25
CA ASP A 244 9.53 -7.58 -24.37
C ASP A 244 9.82 -7.43 -25.88
N MET A 245 10.38 -6.30 -26.28
CA MET A 245 10.70 -6.02 -27.68
C MET A 245 12.16 -6.32 -28.02
N GLY A 246 12.96 -6.73 -27.04
CA GLY A 246 14.36 -7.07 -27.14
C GLY A 246 15.17 -5.96 -27.79
N GLU A 247 16.07 -6.35 -28.69
CA GLU A 247 16.90 -5.42 -29.45
C GLU A 247 16.26 -5.04 -30.81
N TYR A 248 14.95 -4.78 -30.82
CA TYR A 248 14.24 -4.45 -32.06
C TYR A 248 14.93 -3.29 -32.80
N GLY A 249 15.11 -3.47 -34.12
CA GLY A 249 15.79 -2.49 -34.96
C GLY A 249 17.31 -2.39 -34.73
N GLY A 250 17.91 -3.33 -33.98
CA GLY A 250 19.33 -3.29 -33.61
C GLY A 250 19.67 -2.25 -32.54
N LEU A 251 18.65 -1.68 -31.89
CA LEU A 251 18.81 -0.78 -30.75
C LEU A 251 18.86 -1.61 -29.46
N PRO A 252 19.58 -1.18 -28.42
CA PRO A 252 19.67 -1.91 -27.16
C PRO A 252 18.31 -1.95 -26.44
N GLN A 253 18.15 -2.84 -25.45
CA GLN A 253 16.87 -3.02 -24.74
C GLN A 253 16.38 -1.75 -24.03
N GLU A 254 17.30 -0.92 -23.54
CA GLU A 254 16.95 0.38 -22.95
C GLU A 254 16.35 1.40 -23.91
N GLU A 255 16.39 1.11 -25.21
CA GLU A 255 15.76 1.90 -26.27
C GLU A 255 14.54 1.16 -26.86
N ASN A 256 14.02 0.15 -26.16
CA ASN A 256 12.89 -0.68 -26.59
C ASN A 256 11.87 -0.97 -25.48
N GLY A 257 11.77 -0.13 -24.45
CA GLY A 257 10.91 -0.38 -23.29
C GLY A 257 9.41 -0.45 -23.61
N CYS A 258 8.73 -1.37 -22.93
CA CYS A 258 7.28 -1.54 -22.83
C CYS A 258 6.80 -1.19 -21.42
N SER A 259 5.77 -0.35 -21.29
CA SER A 259 5.29 0.11 -19.97
C SER A 259 3.80 0.45 -19.97
N ASP A 260 3.29 0.77 -18.80
CA ASP A 260 1.92 1.19 -18.50
C ASP A 260 0.88 0.11 -18.85
N PRO A 261 1.01 -1.14 -18.35
CA PRO A 261 0.17 -2.23 -18.80
C PRO A 261 -1.30 -2.05 -18.42
N GLY A 262 -2.20 -2.44 -19.33
CA GLY A 262 -3.63 -2.56 -19.09
C GLY A 262 -4.13 -3.96 -19.43
N LEU A 263 -5.05 -4.50 -18.64
CA LEU A 263 -5.50 -5.89 -18.74
C LEU A 263 -7.00 -5.95 -19.06
N ILE A 264 -7.46 -6.86 -19.90
CA ILE A 264 -8.89 -7.17 -20.00
C ILE A 264 -9.07 -8.68 -20.00
N ILE A 265 -10.10 -9.15 -19.31
CA ILE A 265 -10.45 -10.56 -19.21
C ILE A 265 -11.84 -10.69 -19.81
N ASP A 266 -11.93 -11.38 -20.94
CA ASP A 266 -13.21 -11.77 -21.50
C ASP A 266 -13.72 -13.00 -20.74
N LYS A 267 -14.74 -12.80 -19.91
CA LYS A 267 -15.30 -13.88 -19.07
C LYS A 267 -16.11 -14.89 -19.87
N GLU A 268 -16.57 -14.54 -21.06
CA GLU A 268 -17.36 -15.43 -21.92
C GLU A 268 -16.46 -16.39 -22.70
N THR A 269 -15.35 -15.90 -23.24
CA THR A 269 -14.42 -16.72 -24.03
C THR A 269 -13.25 -17.28 -23.21
N GLY A 270 -12.92 -16.65 -22.07
CA GLY A 270 -11.72 -16.93 -21.29
C GLY A 270 -10.44 -16.32 -21.87
N GLU A 271 -10.53 -15.57 -22.98
CA GLU A 271 -9.38 -14.89 -23.58
C GLU A 271 -8.98 -13.67 -22.73
N ILE A 272 -7.68 -13.48 -22.58
CA ILE A 272 -7.08 -12.41 -21.79
C ILE A 272 -6.26 -11.56 -22.73
N PHE A 273 -6.40 -10.24 -22.65
CA PHE A 273 -5.61 -9.30 -23.43
C PHE A 273 -4.82 -8.39 -22.49
N CYS A 274 -3.51 -8.27 -22.72
CA CYS A 274 -2.67 -7.30 -22.06
C CYS A 274 -2.18 -6.29 -23.10
N PHE A 275 -2.37 -5.02 -22.80
CA PHE A 275 -1.93 -3.89 -23.62
C PHE A 275 -0.78 -3.20 -22.93
N ALA A 276 0.13 -2.58 -23.70
CA ALA A 276 1.16 -1.71 -23.16
C ALA A 276 1.57 -0.67 -24.20
N LEU A 277 2.37 0.29 -23.77
CA LEU A 277 3.01 1.25 -24.66
C LEU A 277 4.47 0.87 -24.89
N TRP A 278 4.89 0.79 -26.14
CA TRP A 278 6.29 0.56 -26.52
C TRP A 278 6.92 1.83 -27.09
N MET A 279 8.09 2.22 -26.55
CA MET A 279 8.94 3.25 -27.14
C MET A 279 10.15 2.59 -27.82
N ASN A 280 10.43 3.01 -29.06
CA ASN A 280 11.64 2.61 -29.79
C ASN A 280 12.56 3.84 -29.96
N GLY A 281 13.85 3.70 -29.65
CA GLY A 281 14.83 4.77 -29.66
C GLY A 281 14.57 5.82 -28.57
N LYS A 282 14.91 7.08 -28.87
CA LYS A 282 14.66 8.26 -28.02
C LYS A 282 15.26 8.13 -26.59
N PRO A 283 16.56 7.80 -26.47
CA PRO A 283 17.20 7.61 -25.17
C PRO A 283 17.08 8.86 -24.29
N GLY A 284 16.76 8.64 -23.01
CA GLY A 284 16.61 9.71 -22.04
C GLY A 284 15.35 10.57 -22.22
N LYS A 285 14.43 10.22 -23.11
CA LYS A 285 13.12 10.89 -23.26
C LYS A 285 12.03 10.21 -22.43
N HIS A 286 10.85 10.80 -22.44
CA HIS A 286 9.66 10.30 -21.75
C HIS A 286 8.46 10.40 -22.68
N GLN A 287 7.59 9.39 -22.72
CA GLN A 287 6.46 9.30 -23.67
C GLN A 287 5.53 10.52 -23.61
N TRP A 288 5.42 11.14 -22.43
CA TRP A 288 4.58 12.31 -22.21
C TRP A 288 5.26 13.66 -22.52
N VAL A 289 6.53 13.69 -22.98
CA VAL A 289 7.21 14.92 -23.39
C VAL A 289 7.36 15.03 -24.92
N ASP A 290 7.68 16.22 -25.40
CA ASP A 290 7.53 16.62 -26.81
C ASP A 290 8.16 15.67 -27.83
N ASP A 291 9.46 15.40 -27.72
CA ASP A 291 10.18 14.52 -28.63
C ASP A 291 10.24 13.06 -28.14
N GLY A 292 9.48 12.73 -27.09
CA GLY A 292 9.26 11.35 -26.63
C GLY A 292 8.19 10.60 -27.44
N SER A 293 7.13 11.30 -27.84
CA SER A 293 6.11 10.75 -28.74
C SER A 293 5.46 11.86 -29.55
N GLU A 294 5.41 11.69 -30.87
CA GLU A 294 5.00 12.72 -31.83
C GLU A 294 3.78 12.26 -32.66
N PRO A 295 3.10 13.16 -33.42
CA PRO A 295 2.09 12.77 -34.41
C PRO A 295 2.63 11.81 -35.48
N GLY A 296 1.72 11.04 -36.08
CA GLY A 296 2.03 9.99 -37.04
C GLY A 296 1.89 8.59 -36.45
N PHE A 297 2.42 7.60 -37.16
CA PHE A 297 2.29 6.18 -36.81
C PHE A 297 3.62 5.44 -36.67
N GLU A 298 4.69 6.00 -37.21
CA GLU A 298 5.93 5.24 -37.40
C GLU A 298 6.65 4.93 -36.10
N ILE A 299 7.18 3.71 -36.02
CA ILE A 299 8.08 3.25 -34.96
C ILE A 299 9.30 4.19 -34.93
N GLY A 300 9.74 4.57 -33.72
CA GLY A 300 10.82 5.54 -33.52
C GLY A 300 10.39 7.02 -33.58
N ARG A 301 9.17 7.31 -34.06
CA ARG A 301 8.57 8.66 -34.06
C ARG A 301 7.50 8.82 -33.00
N THR A 302 6.53 7.91 -32.98
CA THR A 302 5.45 7.87 -31.98
C THR A 302 5.56 6.60 -31.16
N ALA A 303 5.18 6.67 -29.88
CA ALA A 303 5.07 5.48 -29.05
C ALA A 303 3.95 4.57 -29.58
N GLN A 304 4.18 3.27 -29.52
CA GLN A 304 3.35 2.26 -30.17
C GLN A 304 2.42 1.60 -29.15
N PHE A 305 1.15 1.44 -29.52
CA PHE A 305 0.17 0.73 -28.71
C PHE A 305 0.24 -0.76 -29.03
N MET A 306 0.68 -1.56 -28.07
CA MET A 306 0.96 -2.99 -28.23
C MET A 306 -0.09 -3.85 -27.53
N MET A 307 -0.28 -5.07 -28.00
CA MET A 307 -1.17 -6.05 -27.40
C MET A 307 -0.56 -7.45 -27.44
N VAL A 308 -0.66 -8.19 -26.34
CA VAL A 308 -0.47 -9.65 -26.29
C VAL A 308 -1.72 -10.30 -25.73
N ARG A 309 -1.94 -11.58 -26.05
CA ARG A 309 -3.13 -12.31 -25.62
C ARG A 309 -2.81 -13.70 -25.10
N SER A 310 -3.64 -14.20 -24.19
CA SER A 310 -3.59 -15.56 -23.66
C SER A 310 -4.95 -16.22 -23.79
N THR A 311 -4.95 -17.51 -24.16
CA THR A 311 -6.14 -18.36 -24.30
C THR A 311 -6.13 -19.55 -23.35
N ASP A 312 -5.15 -19.60 -22.44
CA ASP A 312 -4.89 -20.74 -21.56
C ASP A 312 -4.79 -20.33 -20.09
N ASP A 313 -5.57 -19.31 -19.70
CA ASP A 313 -5.67 -18.78 -18.34
C ASP A 313 -4.37 -18.09 -17.87
N GLY A 314 -3.69 -17.39 -18.79
CA GLY A 314 -2.51 -16.57 -18.51
C GLY A 314 -1.20 -17.37 -18.42
N ARG A 315 -1.17 -18.61 -18.91
CA ARG A 315 0.02 -19.48 -18.84
C ARG A 315 0.99 -19.19 -19.98
N THR A 316 0.49 -19.04 -21.20
CA THR A 316 1.24 -18.65 -22.39
C THR A 316 0.61 -17.44 -23.05
N TRP A 317 1.45 -16.68 -23.78
CA TRP A 317 1.09 -15.41 -24.39
C TRP A 317 1.55 -15.40 -25.85
N SER A 318 0.79 -14.72 -26.70
CA SER A 318 1.16 -14.49 -28.09
C SER A 318 2.38 -13.58 -28.21
N GLU A 319 2.99 -13.57 -29.40
CA GLU A 319 3.89 -12.47 -29.78
C GLU A 319 3.18 -11.11 -29.73
N PRO A 320 3.89 -9.99 -29.47
CA PRO A 320 3.31 -8.65 -29.47
C PRO A 320 2.73 -8.23 -30.81
N GLU A 321 1.46 -7.82 -30.81
CA GLU A 321 0.76 -7.22 -31.95
C GLU A 321 0.78 -5.69 -31.84
N ASN A 322 1.26 -5.01 -32.88
CA ASN A 322 1.24 -3.55 -32.94
C ASN A 322 -0.13 -3.04 -33.44
N MET A 323 -0.87 -2.39 -32.55
CA MET A 323 -2.23 -1.91 -32.79
C MET A 323 -2.29 -0.42 -33.17
N THR A 324 -1.14 0.27 -33.22
CA THR A 324 -1.06 1.73 -33.37
C THR A 324 -1.83 2.24 -34.60
N ARG A 325 -1.59 1.65 -35.78
CA ARG A 325 -2.29 2.05 -37.02
C ARG A 325 -3.78 1.73 -37.02
N LYS A 326 -4.23 0.80 -36.19
CA LYS A 326 -5.65 0.41 -36.07
C LYS A 326 -6.41 1.35 -35.15
N LEU A 327 -5.76 1.90 -34.11
CA LEU A 327 -6.43 2.55 -32.98
C LEU A 327 -6.13 4.04 -32.84
N LYS A 328 -4.88 4.44 -33.05
CA LYS A 328 -4.44 5.81 -32.80
C LYS A 328 -4.87 6.71 -33.95
N GLN A 329 -5.29 7.95 -33.66
CA GLN A 329 -5.46 8.96 -34.71
C GLN A 329 -4.10 9.55 -35.10
N GLU A 330 -3.90 9.88 -36.38
CA GLU A 330 -2.61 10.39 -36.89
C GLU A 330 -2.19 11.68 -36.18
N SER A 331 -3.15 12.57 -35.92
CA SER A 331 -2.93 13.86 -35.25
C SER A 331 -2.56 13.73 -33.77
N TRP A 332 -2.88 12.60 -33.13
CA TRP A 332 -2.54 12.38 -31.73
C TRP A 332 -1.04 12.18 -31.57
N TRP A 333 -0.48 12.71 -30.50
CA TRP A 333 0.93 12.53 -30.15
C TRP A 333 1.13 11.20 -29.42
N LEU A 334 0.13 10.76 -28.66
CA LEU A 334 0.17 9.54 -27.87
C LEU A 334 -1.24 8.95 -27.75
N LEU A 335 -1.33 7.63 -27.80
CA LEU A 335 -2.43 6.82 -27.28
C LEU A 335 -1.80 5.70 -26.47
N ALA A 336 -2.23 5.52 -25.23
CA ALA A 336 -1.72 4.53 -24.30
C ALA A 336 -2.87 3.85 -23.56
N PRO A 337 -2.73 2.58 -23.16
CA PRO A 337 -3.63 2.00 -22.17
C PRO A 337 -3.55 2.80 -20.86
N SER A 338 -4.66 2.83 -20.10
CA SER A 338 -4.59 3.27 -18.71
C SER A 338 -4.28 2.06 -17.82
N PRO A 339 -3.38 2.19 -16.84
CA PRO A 339 -3.05 1.10 -15.92
C PRO A 339 -4.23 0.64 -15.07
N GLN A 340 -4.90 -0.44 -15.48
CA GLN A 340 -6.00 -1.12 -14.79
C GLN A 340 -6.47 -2.36 -15.57
N GLN A 341 -7.34 -3.15 -14.94
CA GLN A 341 -8.33 -4.01 -15.59
C GLN A 341 -9.48 -3.25 -16.32
N GLY A 342 -9.73 -3.55 -17.59
CA GLY A 342 -10.97 -3.19 -18.28
C GLY A 342 -12.20 -3.91 -17.74
N ILE A 343 -13.35 -3.58 -18.31
CA ILE A 343 -14.66 -4.13 -17.96
C ILE A 343 -15.29 -4.87 -19.15
N GLN A 344 -16.17 -5.82 -18.84
CA GLN A 344 -17.03 -6.47 -19.82
C GLN A 344 -18.48 -6.14 -19.50
N LEU A 345 -19.22 -5.71 -20.51
CA LEU A 345 -20.65 -5.43 -20.40
C LEU A 345 -21.47 -6.72 -20.50
N ALA A 346 -22.75 -6.65 -20.12
CA ALA A 346 -23.63 -7.81 -20.10
C ALA A 346 -23.89 -8.44 -21.48
N ASP A 347 -23.62 -7.70 -22.57
CA ASP A 347 -23.75 -8.19 -23.96
C ASP A 347 -22.43 -8.73 -24.53
N GLY A 348 -21.41 -8.91 -23.69
CA GLY A 348 -20.09 -9.38 -24.08
C GLY A 348 -19.12 -8.28 -24.55
N THR A 349 -19.59 -7.04 -24.73
CA THR A 349 -18.74 -5.92 -25.15
C THR A 349 -17.60 -5.68 -24.16
N LEU A 350 -16.36 -5.68 -24.66
CA LEU A 350 -15.15 -5.38 -23.90
C LEU A 350 -14.86 -3.89 -23.97
N VAL A 351 -14.58 -3.27 -22.81
CA VAL A 351 -14.29 -1.84 -22.68
C VAL A 351 -13.01 -1.67 -21.85
N MET A 352 -12.00 -1.06 -22.48
CA MET A 352 -10.71 -0.76 -21.86
C MET A 352 -10.54 0.76 -21.73
N PRO A 353 -10.28 1.31 -20.53
CA PRO A 353 -9.88 2.70 -20.38
C PRO A 353 -8.54 2.98 -21.08
N VAL A 354 -8.49 4.07 -21.85
CA VAL A 354 -7.28 4.51 -22.57
C VAL A 354 -7.09 6.01 -22.41
N GLN A 355 -5.86 6.46 -22.57
CA GLN A 355 -5.45 7.83 -22.38
C GLN A 355 -4.56 8.28 -23.54
N GLY A 356 -4.38 9.58 -23.70
CA GLY A 356 -3.52 10.08 -24.76
C GLY A 356 -3.18 11.54 -24.65
N ARG A 357 -2.50 12.03 -25.68
CA ARG A 357 -2.06 13.43 -25.78
C ARG A 357 -2.21 13.90 -27.22
N ILE A 358 -2.73 15.10 -27.42
CA ILE A 358 -2.93 15.72 -28.75
C ILE A 358 -1.95 16.87 -29.05
N GLY A 359 -1.07 17.21 -28.11
CA GLY A 359 -0.11 18.30 -28.28
C GLY A 359 0.55 18.75 -26.98
N ARG A 360 1.00 20.01 -26.96
CA ARG A 360 1.77 20.61 -25.85
C ARG A 360 0.96 21.51 -24.93
N GLY A 361 -0.30 21.78 -25.28
CA GLY A 361 -1.16 22.66 -24.50
C GLY A 361 -1.43 22.10 -23.11
N ARG A 362 -1.75 22.99 -22.16
CA ARG A 362 -2.07 22.62 -20.76
C ARG A 362 -3.13 21.52 -20.65
N LEU A 363 -4.12 21.51 -21.54
CA LEU A 363 -5.22 20.55 -21.57
C LEU A 363 -5.07 19.53 -22.72
N ALA A 364 -3.85 19.29 -23.20
CA ALA A 364 -3.62 18.43 -24.35
C ALA A 364 -3.68 16.92 -24.02
N THR A 365 -3.68 16.54 -22.75
CA THR A 365 -3.93 15.16 -22.30
C THR A 365 -5.43 14.87 -22.34
N PHE A 366 -5.79 13.61 -22.60
CA PHE A 366 -7.18 13.18 -22.57
C PHE A 366 -7.33 11.75 -22.04
N ALA A 367 -8.55 11.45 -21.59
CA ALA A 367 -9.00 10.11 -21.22
C ALA A 367 -10.23 9.71 -22.06
N THR A 368 -10.32 8.43 -22.46
CA THR A 368 -11.42 7.86 -23.24
C THR A 368 -11.49 6.32 -23.08
N LEU A 369 -12.29 5.67 -23.92
CA LEU A 369 -12.50 4.22 -23.94
C LEU A 369 -12.04 3.61 -25.27
N MET A 370 -11.51 2.40 -25.19
CA MET A 370 -11.30 1.49 -26.31
C MET A 370 -12.29 0.33 -26.18
N ILE A 371 -12.97 -0.02 -27.28
CA ILE A 371 -14.13 -0.92 -27.29
C ILE A 371 -13.95 -2.03 -28.32
N SER A 372 -14.27 -3.26 -27.92
CA SER A 372 -14.47 -4.40 -28.82
C SER A 372 -15.85 -5.02 -28.58
N ARG A 373 -16.55 -5.33 -29.67
CA ARG A 373 -17.88 -5.99 -29.65
C ARG A 373 -17.83 -7.43 -30.17
N ASP A 374 -16.64 -7.92 -30.46
CA ASP A 374 -16.41 -9.21 -31.14
C ASP A 374 -15.32 -10.02 -30.44
N HIS A 375 -15.29 -9.93 -29.11
CA HIS A 375 -14.36 -10.66 -28.24
C HIS A 375 -12.89 -10.39 -28.59
N GLY A 376 -12.54 -9.12 -28.76
CA GLY A 376 -11.17 -8.64 -28.97
C GLY A 376 -10.60 -8.87 -30.37
N LYS A 377 -11.42 -9.31 -31.35
CA LYS A 377 -10.98 -9.45 -32.74
C LYS A 377 -10.75 -8.10 -33.41
N THR A 378 -11.65 -7.16 -33.19
CA THR A 378 -11.51 -5.76 -33.63
C THR A 378 -11.77 -4.80 -32.48
N TRP A 379 -11.09 -3.66 -32.54
CA TRP A 379 -11.11 -2.64 -31.50
C TRP A 379 -11.31 -1.26 -32.14
N SER A 380 -11.97 -0.37 -31.40
CA SER A 380 -12.21 1.02 -31.79
C SER A 380 -11.98 1.94 -30.59
N VAL A 381 -11.62 3.20 -30.83
CA VAL A 381 -11.41 4.19 -29.76
C VAL A 381 -12.51 5.24 -29.82
N GLY A 382 -13.13 5.51 -28.67
CA GLY A 382 -14.17 6.51 -28.50
C GLY A 382 -13.67 7.95 -28.59
N GLN A 383 -14.59 8.91 -28.48
CA GLN A 383 -14.24 10.32 -28.42
C GLN A 383 -13.61 10.65 -27.06
N PRO A 384 -12.61 11.55 -26.99
CA PRO A 384 -12.10 12.07 -25.72
C PRO A 384 -13.23 12.51 -24.79
N GLY A 385 -13.32 11.90 -23.60
CA GLY A 385 -14.36 12.20 -22.62
C GLY A 385 -13.98 13.31 -21.66
N TYR A 386 -12.69 13.57 -21.51
CA TYR A 386 -12.14 14.60 -20.65
C TYR A 386 -10.79 15.07 -21.17
N SER A 387 -10.48 16.35 -20.99
CA SER A 387 -9.20 16.97 -21.37
C SER A 387 -8.52 17.57 -20.14
N GLY A 388 -7.19 17.47 -20.05
CA GLY A 388 -6.43 17.85 -18.84
C GLY A 388 -6.43 16.76 -17.76
N GLY A 389 -6.53 15.50 -18.19
CA GLY A 389 -6.40 14.31 -17.37
C GLY A 389 -5.93 13.14 -18.22
N ASN A 390 -5.49 12.07 -17.58
CA ASN A 390 -4.79 10.97 -18.22
C ASN A 390 -5.26 9.61 -17.68
N GLU A 391 -4.57 9.03 -16.69
CA GLU A 391 -4.82 7.67 -16.20
C GLU A 391 -6.25 7.53 -15.67
N CYS A 392 -7.00 6.56 -16.20
CA CYS A 392 -8.42 6.46 -15.95
C CYS A 392 -8.93 5.03 -15.79
N GLN A 393 -10.08 4.92 -15.11
CA GLN A 393 -10.65 3.69 -14.58
C GLN A 393 -12.14 3.65 -14.93
N ALA A 394 -12.67 2.50 -15.37
CA ALA A 394 -14.07 2.39 -15.76
C ALA A 394 -14.88 1.48 -14.83
N ALA A 395 -16.12 1.86 -14.54
CA ALA A 395 -17.09 1.02 -13.84
C ALA A 395 -18.51 1.20 -14.42
N ILE A 396 -19.30 0.13 -14.36
CA ILE A 396 -20.70 0.11 -14.78
C ILE A 396 -21.57 0.63 -13.64
N LEU A 397 -22.44 1.61 -13.90
CA LEU A 397 -23.41 2.16 -12.95
C LEU A 397 -24.73 1.41 -12.99
N SER A 398 -25.65 1.73 -12.06
CA SER A 398 -26.91 0.97 -11.89
C SER A 398 -27.86 1.14 -13.07
N ASP A 399 -27.72 2.23 -13.83
CA ASP A 399 -28.46 2.49 -15.07
C ASP A 399 -27.76 1.96 -16.33
N ASN A 400 -26.74 1.10 -16.16
CA ASN A 400 -25.87 0.54 -17.21
C ASN A 400 -25.01 1.56 -17.96
N SER A 401 -24.95 2.81 -17.50
CA SER A 401 -23.95 3.77 -18.01
C SER A 401 -22.55 3.39 -17.53
N ILE A 402 -21.53 3.89 -18.23
CA ILE A 402 -20.13 3.70 -17.88
C ILE A 402 -19.62 4.98 -17.25
N MET A 403 -19.19 4.89 -15.99
CA MET A 403 -18.43 5.94 -15.32
C MET A 403 -16.95 5.77 -15.66
N LEU A 404 -16.30 6.88 -16.04
CA LEU A 404 -14.86 6.98 -16.17
C LEU A 404 -14.32 7.92 -15.07
N ASN A 405 -13.50 7.37 -14.19
CA ASN A 405 -12.83 8.08 -13.09
C ASN A 405 -11.36 8.32 -13.46
N ILE A 406 -10.96 9.59 -13.48
CA ILE A 406 -9.77 10.05 -14.21
C ILE A 406 -8.86 10.81 -13.27
N ARG A 407 -7.56 10.52 -13.36
CA ARG A 407 -6.50 11.32 -12.77
C ARG A 407 -6.51 12.70 -13.41
N ASN A 408 -6.67 13.70 -12.58
CA ASN A 408 -6.61 15.09 -13.01
C ASN A 408 -5.14 15.53 -13.08
N ASP A 409 -4.75 16.33 -14.07
CA ASP A 409 -3.37 16.83 -14.18
C ASP A 409 -3.15 18.13 -13.38
N HIS A 410 -4.23 18.84 -13.06
CA HIS A 410 -4.16 20.24 -12.60
C HIS A 410 -4.79 20.45 -11.23
N GLU A 411 -5.75 19.61 -10.85
CA GLU A 411 -6.49 19.72 -9.60
C GLU A 411 -6.19 18.53 -8.69
N ARG A 412 -6.45 18.69 -7.38
CA ARG A 412 -6.22 17.64 -6.38
C ARG A 412 -7.50 16.83 -6.10
N PHE A 413 -8.30 16.62 -7.14
CA PHE A 413 -9.53 15.85 -7.13
C PHE A 413 -9.66 15.06 -8.44
N ARG A 414 -10.23 13.85 -8.36
CA ARG A 414 -10.55 13.02 -9.52
C ARG A 414 -11.53 13.76 -10.43
N ALA A 415 -11.31 13.72 -11.74
CA ALA A 415 -12.33 14.08 -12.72
C ALA A 415 -13.22 12.85 -13.01
N ILE A 416 -14.52 13.05 -13.17
CA ILE A 416 -15.48 11.96 -13.35
C ILE A 416 -16.48 12.33 -14.46
N VAL A 417 -16.52 11.50 -15.50
CA VAL A 417 -17.45 11.63 -16.61
C VAL A 417 -18.19 10.32 -16.85
N VAL A 418 -19.38 10.38 -17.45
CA VAL A 418 -20.27 9.24 -17.67
C VAL A 418 -20.71 9.21 -19.13
N THR A 419 -20.79 8.02 -19.71
CA THR A 419 -21.29 7.78 -21.06
C THR A 419 -22.37 6.70 -21.07
N LYS A 420 -23.37 6.85 -21.96
CA LYS A 420 -24.44 5.86 -22.21
C LYS A 420 -24.36 5.21 -23.59
N ASP A 421 -23.39 5.62 -24.41
CA ASP A 421 -23.29 5.27 -25.82
C ASP A 421 -21.86 4.83 -26.19
N LEU A 422 -21.15 4.28 -25.21
CA LEU A 422 -19.80 3.74 -25.33
C LEU A 422 -18.78 4.81 -25.78
N GLY A 423 -18.82 5.96 -25.11
CA GLY A 423 -17.85 7.05 -25.28
C GLY A 423 -18.03 7.87 -26.55
N GLN A 424 -19.22 7.84 -27.18
CA GLN A 424 -19.54 8.77 -28.27
C GLN A 424 -19.91 10.14 -27.70
N THR A 425 -20.68 10.16 -26.61
CA THR A 425 -20.99 11.36 -25.83
C THR A 425 -20.69 11.15 -24.35
N TRP A 426 -20.39 12.26 -23.67
CA TRP A 426 -19.96 12.28 -22.28
C TRP A 426 -20.66 13.39 -21.50
N HIS A 427 -20.97 13.09 -20.23
CA HIS A 427 -21.56 14.04 -19.29
C HIS A 427 -20.72 14.06 -18.00
N SER A 428 -20.53 15.25 -17.42
CA SER A 428 -19.88 15.33 -16.10
C SER A 428 -20.74 14.67 -15.03
N HIS A 429 -20.13 13.85 -14.18
CA HIS A 429 -20.78 13.37 -12.97
C HIS A 429 -20.85 14.50 -11.92
N PRO A 430 -21.89 14.59 -11.06
CA PRO A 430 -22.00 15.65 -10.04
C PRO A 430 -20.82 15.73 -9.07
N THR A 431 -20.14 14.60 -8.82
CA THR A 431 -18.99 14.52 -7.90
C THR A 431 -17.62 14.79 -8.55
N SER A 432 -17.60 15.09 -9.85
CA SER A 432 -16.38 15.41 -10.60
C SER A 432 -15.68 16.62 -9.99
N GLN A 433 -14.36 16.50 -9.76
CA GLN A 433 -13.47 17.56 -9.29
C GLN A 433 -13.81 18.14 -7.89
N ASN A 434 -14.66 17.46 -7.09
CA ASN A 434 -15.07 18.01 -5.79
C ASN A 434 -15.22 16.98 -4.65
N THR A 435 -15.26 15.67 -4.94
CA THR A 435 -15.54 14.65 -3.91
C THR A 435 -14.32 13.76 -3.61
N LEU A 436 -13.78 13.06 -4.61
CA LEU A 436 -12.64 12.16 -4.41
C LEU A 436 -11.33 12.94 -4.52
N ILE A 437 -10.66 13.17 -3.40
CA ILE A 437 -9.35 13.83 -3.34
C ILE A 437 -8.24 12.94 -3.92
N GLU A 438 -7.19 13.55 -4.48
CA GLU A 438 -5.99 12.84 -4.95
C GLU A 438 -4.73 13.73 -4.98
N PRO A 439 -3.53 13.13 -5.04
CA PRO A 439 -2.27 13.85 -5.25
C PRO A 439 -1.82 13.80 -6.73
N ASN A 440 -2.75 13.71 -7.68
CA ASN A 440 -2.53 13.50 -9.13
C ASN A 440 -1.78 12.19 -9.39
N CYS A 441 -2.42 11.10 -9.00
CA CYS A 441 -1.87 9.75 -9.09
C CYS A 441 -2.92 8.85 -9.76
N ASN A 442 -2.53 7.66 -10.20
CA ASN A 442 -3.52 6.68 -10.60
C ASN A 442 -4.46 6.35 -9.42
N GLY A 443 -5.65 5.85 -9.74
CA GLY A 443 -6.54 5.21 -8.79
C GLY A 443 -7.03 3.90 -9.38
N SER A 444 -7.83 3.14 -8.63
CA SER A 444 -8.49 1.94 -9.13
C SER A 444 -9.95 1.99 -8.78
N LEU A 445 -10.85 1.80 -9.76
CA LEU A 445 -12.29 1.81 -9.56
C LEU A 445 -12.89 0.52 -10.13
N ILE A 446 -13.65 -0.21 -9.32
CA ILE A 446 -14.42 -1.38 -9.78
C ILE A 446 -15.85 -1.35 -9.24
N ARG A 447 -16.74 -2.02 -9.97
CA ARG A 447 -18.05 -2.43 -9.46
C ARG A 447 -17.93 -3.81 -8.84
N VAL A 448 -18.33 -3.96 -7.58
CA VAL A 448 -18.38 -5.25 -6.88
C VAL A 448 -19.81 -5.68 -6.61
N LYS A 449 -20.01 -6.99 -6.56
CA LYS A 449 -21.26 -7.61 -6.09
C LYS A 449 -21.04 -8.17 -4.70
N TYR A 450 -22.04 -8.06 -3.83
CA TYR A 450 -22.00 -8.64 -2.49
C TYR A 450 -23.39 -9.08 -2.04
N ALA A 451 -23.47 -10.04 -1.13
CA ALA A 451 -24.73 -10.46 -0.53
C ALA A 451 -24.96 -9.74 0.81
N GLN A 452 -26.17 -9.22 1.03
CA GLN A 452 -26.59 -8.69 2.32
C GLN A 452 -27.99 -9.20 2.65
N ALA A 453 -28.12 -9.91 3.78
CA ALA A 453 -29.39 -10.54 4.18
C ALA A 453 -30.02 -11.41 3.07
N GLY A 454 -29.19 -12.14 2.32
CA GLY A 454 -29.61 -13.02 1.22
C GLY A 454 -29.96 -12.31 -0.09
N VAL A 455 -29.79 -10.98 -0.19
CA VAL A 455 -30.03 -10.20 -1.41
C VAL A 455 -28.71 -9.77 -2.03
N GLU A 456 -28.53 -10.03 -3.33
CA GLU A 456 -27.40 -9.49 -4.10
C GLU A 456 -27.54 -7.97 -4.23
N LYS A 457 -26.47 -7.27 -3.84
CA LYS A 457 -26.31 -5.82 -3.95
C LYS A 457 -25.03 -5.51 -4.71
N GLN A 458 -24.89 -4.24 -5.09
CA GLN A 458 -23.72 -3.74 -5.80
C GLN A 458 -23.20 -2.49 -5.13
N ALA A 459 -21.88 -2.29 -5.20
CA ALA A 459 -21.21 -1.08 -4.74
C ALA A 459 -20.06 -0.73 -5.68
N LEU A 460 -19.60 0.52 -5.63
CA LEU A 460 -18.33 0.93 -6.22
C LEU A 460 -17.25 0.88 -5.15
N LEU A 461 -16.08 0.34 -5.50
CA LEU A 461 -14.87 0.42 -4.69
C LEU A 461 -13.83 1.28 -5.40
N PHE A 462 -13.22 2.19 -4.66
CA PHE A 462 -12.16 3.06 -5.15
C PHE A 462 -10.93 2.99 -4.24
N ALA A 463 -9.76 2.76 -4.82
CA ALA A 463 -8.47 2.88 -4.13
C ALA A 463 -7.63 4.00 -4.71
N ASN A 464 -7.01 4.78 -3.84
CA ASN A 464 -5.96 5.74 -4.18
C ASN A 464 -5.16 6.14 -2.93
N PRO A 465 -4.04 6.87 -3.07
CA PRO A 465 -3.50 7.66 -1.98
C PRO A 465 -4.50 8.75 -1.60
N HIS A 466 -5.17 8.62 -0.46
CA HIS A 466 -6.26 9.48 -0.02
C HIS A 466 -5.72 10.76 0.64
N THR A 467 -5.11 11.62 -0.17
CA THR A 467 -4.51 12.89 0.26
C THR A 467 -4.29 13.79 -0.94
N GLN A 468 -4.18 15.10 -0.72
CA GLN A 468 -3.86 16.08 -1.76
C GLN A 468 -2.38 16.47 -1.81
N LYS A 469 -1.54 15.88 -0.93
CA LYS A 469 -0.16 16.32 -0.70
C LYS A 469 0.91 15.39 -1.27
N GLY A 470 0.69 14.09 -1.28
CA GLY A 470 1.71 13.11 -1.67
C GLY A 470 1.14 11.71 -1.82
N ARG A 471 1.98 10.76 -2.20
CA ARG A 471 1.55 9.36 -2.37
C ARG A 471 1.75 8.59 -1.06
N THR A 472 0.89 8.91 -0.10
CA THR A 472 0.78 8.31 1.23
C THR A 472 -0.68 8.03 1.54
N HIS A 473 -0.97 7.32 2.63
CA HIS A 473 -2.34 6.99 3.03
C HIS A 473 -3.10 6.26 1.91
N HIS A 474 -2.58 5.12 1.48
CA HIS A 474 -3.23 4.24 0.52
C HIS A 474 -4.52 3.70 1.15
N THR A 475 -5.67 4.06 0.58
CA THR A 475 -6.98 3.84 1.22
C THR A 475 -7.97 3.27 0.23
N LEU A 476 -8.75 2.29 0.69
CA LEU A 476 -9.96 1.81 0.02
C LEU A 476 -11.18 2.60 0.51
N GLN A 477 -12.04 2.97 -0.43
CA GLN A 477 -13.29 3.69 -0.22
C GLN A 477 -14.42 2.93 -0.92
N ILE A 478 -15.63 3.00 -0.36
CA ILE A 478 -16.83 2.36 -0.92
C ILE A 478 -17.95 3.39 -1.11
N SER A 479 -18.70 3.23 -2.20
CA SER A 479 -19.92 3.98 -2.48
C SER A 479 -21.07 3.02 -2.78
N PHE A 480 -22.22 3.28 -2.15
CA PHE A 480 -23.45 2.51 -2.30
C PHE A 480 -24.46 3.16 -3.25
N ASP A 481 -24.13 4.33 -3.81
CA ASP A 481 -25.04 5.24 -4.53
C ASP A 481 -24.44 5.72 -5.85
N ASP A 482 -23.76 4.81 -6.57
CA ASP A 482 -23.12 5.08 -7.87
C ASP A 482 -22.10 6.24 -7.86
N GLY A 483 -21.39 6.40 -6.74
CA GLY A 483 -20.30 7.37 -6.60
C GLY A 483 -20.75 8.78 -6.23
N GLN A 484 -22.00 8.93 -5.76
CA GLN A 484 -22.52 10.21 -5.25
C GLN A 484 -21.99 10.53 -3.85
N SER A 485 -21.73 9.52 -3.02
CA SER A 485 -21.10 9.68 -1.71
C SER A 485 -20.10 8.56 -1.39
N TRP A 486 -19.09 8.91 -0.59
CA TRP A 486 -18.00 8.03 -0.13
C TRP A 486 -17.78 8.23 1.38
N PRO A 487 -18.64 7.68 2.25
CA PRO A 487 -18.62 8.01 3.67
C PRO A 487 -17.31 7.62 4.35
N SER A 488 -16.72 8.54 5.12
CA SER A 488 -15.44 8.31 5.81
C SER A 488 -15.48 7.16 6.83
N SER A 489 -16.67 6.83 7.35
CA SER A 489 -16.88 5.67 8.21
C SER A 489 -16.66 4.32 7.51
N HIS A 490 -16.47 4.30 6.19
CA HIS A 490 -16.13 3.10 5.41
C HIS A 490 -14.78 3.25 4.69
N HIS A 491 -13.95 4.21 5.08
CA HIS A 491 -12.59 4.30 4.57
C HIS A 491 -11.73 3.27 5.29
N LEU A 492 -11.04 2.45 4.52
CA LEU A 492 -10.07 1.50 5.04
C LEU A 492 -8.67 1.94 4.62
N LEU A 493 -7.93 2.51 5.57
CA LEU A 493 -6.51 2.81 5.41
C LEU A 493 -5.72 1.49 5.39
N LEU A 494 -4.97 1.26 4.32
CA LEU A 494 -4.12 0.08 4.13
C LEU A 494 -2.68 0.38 4.55
N ASP A 495 -2.16 1.55 4.17
CA ASP A 495 -0.77 1.92 4.36
C ASP A 495 -0.64 3.44 4.48
N GLU A 496 -0.28 3.93 5.66
CA GLU A 496 -0.03 5.35 5.93
C GLU A 496 1.29 5.83 5.31
N GLY A 497 2.22 4.90 5.06
CA GLY A 497 3.55 5.17 4.58
C GLY A 497 3.59 5.67 3.13
N ARG A 498 4.78 6.08 2.70
CA ARG A 498 5.00 6.56 1.33
C ARG A 498 5.30 5.39 0.40
N GLY A 499 4.55 5.31 -0.70
CA GLY A 499 4.84 4.44 -1.83
C GLY A 499 4.86 5.20 -3.15
N ALA A 500 4.89 4.46 -4.27
CA ALA A 500 4.77 5.05 -5.60
C ALA A 500 3.29 5.29 -6.01
N GLY A 501 2.33 4.78 -5.25
CA GLY A 501 0.95 5.26 -5.22
C GLY A 501 -0.08 4.43 -5.98
N TYR A 502 0.32 3.66 -7.00
CA TYR A 502 -0.64 3.11 -7.97
C TYR A 502 -1.30 1.86 -7.39
N PRO A 503 -2.65 1.80 -7.35
CA PRO A 503 -3.38 0.59 -6.97
C PRO A 503 -4.06 -0.07 -8.18
N SER A 504 -4.39 -1.35 -8.03
CA SER A 504 -5.32 -2.08 -8.89
C SER A 504 -6.10 -3.12 -8.09
N ILE A 505 -7.44 -3.00 -8.11
CA ILE A 505 -8.37 -3.86 -7.36
C ILE A 505 -9.05 -4.84 -8.31
N THR A 506 -9.32 -6.05 -7.84
CA THR A 506 -10.22 -7.02 -8.46
C THR A 506 -11.10 -7.69 -7.40
N GLN A 507 -12.24 -8.25 -7.81
CA GLN A 507 -13.05 -9.11 -6.94
C GLN A 507 -12.57 -10.56 -7.12
N ILE A 508 -11.96 -11.13 -6.07
CA ILE A 508 -11.39 -12.50 -6.10
C ILE A 508 -12.53 -13.51 -6.11
N ASP A 509 -13.48 -13.33 -5.21
CA ASP A 509 -14.63 -14.21 -5.00
C ASP A 509 -15.83 -13.41 -4.43
N ALA A 510 -16.89 -14.10 -4.03
CA ALA A 510 -18.11 -13.47 -3.54
C ALA A 510 -17.92 -12.70 -2.21
N GLU A 511 -16.87 -13.02 -1.45
CA GLU A 511 -16.64 -12.50 -0.10
C GLU A 511 -15.36 -11.67 -0.01
N HIS A 512 -14.48 -11.72 -1.01
CA HIS A 512 -13.16 -11.08 -0.96
C HIS A 512 -12.84 -10.25 -2.20
N ILE A 513 -12.13 -9.16 -1.96
CA ILE A 513 -11.40 -8.41 -2.98
C ILE A 513 -9.89 -8.63 -2.83
N GLY A 514 -9.19 -8.48 -3.94
CA GLY A 514 -7.74 -8.44 -4.00
C GLY A 514 -7.32 -7.06 -4.44
N ILE A 515 -6.25 -6.54 -3.83
CA ILE A 515 -5.63 -5.30 -4.25
C ILE A 515 -4.13 -5.52 -4.41
N VAL A 516 -3.57 -5.07 -5.52
CA VAL A 516 -2.12 -4.84 -5.65
C VAL A 516 -1.88 -3.34 -5.67
N TYR A 517 -0.95 -2.85 -4.86
CA TYR A 517 -0.57 -1.44 -4.87
C TYR A 517 0.92 -1.22 -4.61
N GLU A 518 1.40 -0.06 -5.00
CA GLU A 518 2.78 0.35 -4.74
C GLU A 518 2.90 1.06 -3.40
N GLY A 519 3.08 0.27 -2.35
CA GLY A 519 3.09 0.71 -0.95
C GLY A 519 4.47 1.07 -0.40
N SER A 520 4.52 1.23 0.92
CA SER A 520 5.73 1.58 1.67
C SER A 520 6.61 0.38 2.01
N GLN A 521 6.03 -0.83 2.01
CA GLN A 521 6.68 -2.04 2.52
C GLN A 521 7.27 -2.94 1.40
N ALA A 522 6.90 -2.73 0.14
CA ALA A 522 7.45 -3.40 -1.05
C ALA A 522 7.13 -2.59 -2.32
N HIS A 523 7.80 -2.89 -3.44
CA HIS A 523 7.49 -2.24 -4.72
C HIS A 523 6.05 -2.52 -5.16
N LEU A 524 5.62 -3.79 -5.04
CA LEU A 524 4.23 -4.19 -5.21
C LEU A 524 3.79 -5.01 -3.99
N VAL A 525 2.72 -4.58 -3.36
CA VAL A 525 2.08 -5.21 -2.21
C VAL A 525 0.77 -5.83 -2.65
N PHE A 526 0.52 -7.10 -2.29
CA PHE A 526 -0.78 -7.74 -2.46
C PHE A 526 -1.48 -7.93 -1.11
N GLU A 527 -2.76 -7.58 -1.02
CA GLU A 527 -3.61 -7.89 0.13
C GLU A 527 -4.92 -8.53 -0.35
N LYS A 528 -5.40 -9.53 0.41
CA LYS A 528 -6.73 -10.13 0.28
C LYS A 528 -7.61 -9.59 1.39
N ILE A 529 -8.70 -8.91 1.05
CA ILE A 529 -9.55 -8.19 2.01
C ILE A 529 -10.97 -8.73 1.93
N ALA A 530 -11.55 -9.07 3.08
CA ALA A 530 -12.96 -9.45 3.14
C ALA A 530 -13.85 -8.23 2.87
N LEU A 531 -14.80 -8.38 1.94
CA LEU A 531 -15.77 -7.33 1.59
C LEU A 531 -16.54 -6.84 2.83
N ALA A 532 -16.82 -7.74 3.78
CA ALA A 532 -17.50 -7.39 5.03
C ALA A 532 -16.79 -6.28 5.82
N GLU A 533 -15.46 -6.18 5.73
CA GLU A 533 -14.70 -5.13 6.41
C GLU A 533 -14.92 -3.74 5.80
N LEU A 534 -15.25 -3.67 4.51
CA LEU A 534 -15.58 -2.43 3.81
C LEU A 534 -17.06 -2.08 3.97
N LEU A 535 -17.92 -3.11 4.01
CA LEU A 535 -19.38 -2.97 4.09
C LEU A 535 -19.85 -2.56 5.48
N ASN A 536 -19.15 -3.00 6.53
CA ASN A 536 -19.44 -2.59 7.90
C ASN A 536 -18.77 -1.23 8.16
N SER A 537 -19.46 -0.32 8.86
CA SER A 537 -18.83 0.92 9.27
C SER A 537 -17.66 0.60 10.19
N VAL A 538 -16.48 1.14 9.89
CA VAL A 538 -15.35 1.17 10.81
C VAL A 538 -15.76 2.07 11.97
N HIS A 539 -16.16 1.48 13.09
CA HIS A 539 -16.18 2.21 14.36
C HIS A 539 -14.73 2.35 14.78
N ASN A 540 -14.14 3.52 14.50
CA ASN A 540 -12.87 3.93 15.09
C ASN A 540 -13.02 4.03 16.61
#